data_AF-A0A6N9AB82-F1
#
_entry.id   AF-A0A6N9AB82-F1
#
_cell.length_a   1.000
_cell.length_b   1.000
_cell.length_c   1.000
_cell.angle_alpha   90.00
_cell.angle_beta   90.00
_cell.angle_gamma   90.00
#
_symmetry.space_group_name_H-M   'P 1'
#
loop_
_entity.id
_entity.type
_entity.pdbx_description
1 polymer ?
#
loop_
_entity_poly.entity_id
_entity_poly.type
_entity_poly.pdbx_seq_one_letter_code
_entity_poly.pdbx_strand_id
1 'polypeptide(L)'
;MERLAANAKISHRDDYDPKPVVKMFGGSAGTWLFTEARPYGDDIELFGLCDPGLGFPEIGYCSLNELLSVKFPPLRLPIERDKFWKPQGTLQEYADAAQANRRIVSLPDAA
;
A
#
# COMPACT_ATOMS: atom_id res chain seq x y z
N MET A 1 -1.18 -11.60 6.80
CA MET A 1 -0.89 -10.99 8.10
C MET A 1 0.49 -11.38 8.60
N GLU A 2 0.84 -12.67 8.66
CA GLU A 2 2.16 -13.10 9.16
C GLU A 2 3.35 -12.43 8.45
N ARG A 3 3.34 -12.36 7.11
CA ARG A 3 4.40 -11.68 6.35
C ARG A 3 4.50 -10.18 6.66
N LEU A 4 3.38 -9.47 6.72
CA LEU A 4 3.36 -8.03 7.07
C LEU A 4 3.93 -7.79 8.48
N ALA A 5 3.57 -8.63 9.45
CA ALA A 5 4.10 -8.55 10.81
C ALA A 5 5.58 -8.95 10.89
N ALA A 6 6.04 -9.88 10.05
CA ALA A 6 7.45 -10.23 9.95
C ALA A 6 8.29 -9.08 9.40
N ASN A 7 7.81 -8.41 8.34
CA ASN A 7 8.47 -7.24 7.76
C ASN A 7 8.60 -6.11 8.81
N ALA A 8 7.54 -5.85 9.60
CA ALA A 8 7.56 -4.84 10.66
C ALA A 8 8.66 -5.05 11.73
N LYS A 9 9.07 -6.31 11.99
CA LYS A 9 10.10 -6.62 12.98
C LYS A 9 11.51 -6.27 12.51
N ILE A 10 11.73 -6.22 11.20
CA ILE A 10 13.06 -6.03 10.60
C ILE A 10 13.19 -4.71 9.83
N SER A 11 12.14 -3.88 9.82
CA SER A 11 12.08 -2.61 9.09
C SER A 11 13.01 -1.51 9.61
N HIS A 12 13.73 -1.76 10.71
CA HIS A 12 14.74 -0.85 11.26
C HIS A 12 16.11 -0.98 10.58
N ARG A 13 16.23 -1.90 9.61
CA ARG A 13 17.46 -2.07 8.82
C ARG A 13 17.45 -1.11 7.65
N ASP A 14 18.53 -0.35 7.49
CA ASP A 14 18.61 0.74 6.50
C ASP A 14 18.47 0.28 5.05
N ASP A 15 18.77 -0.98 4.75
CA ASP A 15 18.72 -1.59 3.41
C ASP A 15 17.46 -2.44 3.17
N TYR A 16 16.47 -2.34 4.06
CA TYR A 16 15.28 -3.18 4.00
C TYR A 16 14.17 -2.57 3.14
N ASP A 17 14.10 -3.01 1.88
CA ASP A 17 13.08 -2.61 0.90
C ASP A 17 12.30 -3.84 0.39
N PRO A 18 11.29 -4.33 1.15
CA PRO A 18 10.56 -5.51 0.77
C PRO A 18 9.56 -5.25 -0.35
N LYS A 19 9.23 -6.31 -1.11
CA LYS A 19 8.08 -6.28 -2.02
C LYS A 19 6.78 -6.08 -1.24
N PRO A 20 5.83 -5.24 -1.72
CA PRO A 20 4.54 -5.08 -1.07
C PRO A 20 3.78 -6.41 -1.00
N VAL A 21 3.12 -6.65 0.12
CA VAL A 21 2.43 -7.92 0.42
C VAL A 21 0.93 -7.80 0.17
N VAL A 22 0.39 -6.59 0.32
CA VAL A 22 -1.03 -6.30 0.14
C VAL A 22 -1.18 -5.14 -0.81
N LYS A 23 -2.03 -5.32 -1.82
CA LYS A 23 -2.60 -4.23 -2.61
C LYS A 23 -4.06 -4.03 -2.23
N MET A 24 -4.42 -2.77 -1.98
CA MET A 24 -5.80 -2.34 -1.86
C MET A 24 -6.13 -1.33 -2.96
N PHE A 25 -7.41 -1.20 -3.30
CA PHE A 25 -7.89 -0.27 -4.32
C PHE A 25 -9.30 0.25 -4.00
N GLY A 26 -9.66 1.40 -4.56
CA GLY A 26 -10.98 2.00 -4.39
C GLY A 26 -11.12 3.33 -5.13
N GLY A 27 -12.33 3.89 -5.19
CA GLY A 27 -12.53 5.28 -5.62
C GLY A 27 -12.12 5.62 -7.05
N SER A 28 -12.21 4.65 -7.97
CA SER A 28 -11.81 4.71 -9.39
C SER A 28 -10.30 4.88 -9.68
N ALA A 29 -9.54 5.52 -8.78
CA ALA A 29 -8.12 5.76 -8.96
C ALA A 29 -7.25 5.48 -7.72
N GLY A 30 -7.84 5.24 -6.56
CA GLY A 30 -7.11 4.99 -5.32
C GLY A 30 -6.46 3.62 -5.30
N THR A 31 -5.18 3.57 -4.93
CA THR A 31 -4.38 2.35 -4.78
C THR A 31 -3.46 2.48 -3.56
N TRP A 32 -3.32 1.41 -2.79
CA TRP A 32 -2.40 1.35 -1.65
C TRP A 32 -1.61 0.05 -1.70
N LEU A 33 -0.30 0.12 -1.46
CA LEU A 33 0.61 -1.02 -1.43
C LEU A 33 1.27 -1.08 -0.06
N PHE A 34 1.02 -2.13 0.72
CA PHE A 34 1.53 -2.26 2.09
C PHE A 34 2.57 -3.37 2.23
N THR A 35 3.64 -3.04 2.96
CA THR A 35 4.79 -3.90 3.25
C THR A 35 4.79 -4.37 4.70
N GLU A 36 4.33 -3.55 5.63
CA GLU A 36 4.29 -3.86 7.06
C GLU A 36 2.90 -3.64 7.67
N ALA A 37 2.66 -4.33 8.78
CA ALA A 37 1.53 -4.06 9.65
C ALA A 37 1.94 -4.34 11.10
N ARG A 38 1.54 -3.46 12.03
CA ARG A 38 1.73 -3.67 13.47
C ARG A 38 0.50 -3.20 14.26
N PRO A 39 0.20 -3.82 15.41
CA PRO A 39 -0.82 -3.30 16.31
C PRO A 39 -0.44 -1.90 16.81
N TYR A 40 -1.40 -1.00 16.88
CA TYR A 40 -1.27 0.34 17.46
C TYR A 40 -2.56 0.69 18.20
N GLY A 41 -2.55 0.52 19.54
CA GLY A 41 -3.76 0.67 20.34
C GLY A 41 -4.84 -0.34 19.94
N ASP A 42 -6.02 0.16 19.58
CA ASP A 42 -7.18 -0.59 19.08
C ASP A 42 -7.23 -0.68 17.53
N ASP A 43 -6.16 -0.25 16.85
CA ASP A 43 -6.03 -0.24 15.39
C ASP A 43 -4.82 -1.07 14.91
N ILE A 44 -4.72 -1.23 13.60
CA ILE A 44 -3.56 -1.75 12.90
C ILE A 44 -2.95 -0.63 12.06
N GLU A 45 -1.73 -0.25 12.42
CA GLU A 45 -0.94 0.69 11.63
C GLU A 45 -0.28 -0.08 10.48
N LEU A 46 -0.53 0.35 9.26
CA LEU A 46 0.05 -0.17 8.03
C LEU A 46 1.15 0.78 7.57
N PHE A 47 2.23 0.26 6.97
CA PHE A 47 3.22 1.08 6.28
C PHE A 47 3.33 0.65 4.82
N GLY A 48 3.51 1.63 3.94
CA GLY A 48 3.71 1.41 2.53
C GLY A 48 3.46 2.65 1.68
N LEU A 49 3.14 2.43 0.40
CA LEU A 49 2.88 3.48 -0.58
C LEU A 49 1.37 3.68 -0.71
N CYS A 50 0.90 4.85 -0.30
CA CYS A 50 -0.51 5.26 -0.29
C CYS A 50 -0.76 6.26 -1.44
N ASP A 51 -1.69 5.97 -2.35
CA ASP A 51 -2.13 6.86 -3.43
C ASP A 51 -3.66 6.97 -3.42
N PRO A 52 -4.23 8.05 -2.87
CA PRO A 52 -5.68 8.24 -2.83
C PRO A 52 -6.29 8.59 -4.21
N GLY A 53 -5.49 8.66 -5.28
CA GLY A 53 -5.94 9.04 -6.62
C GLY A 53 -5.96 10.54 -6.86
N LEU A 54 -5.20 11.31 -6.07
CA LEU A 54 -5.14 12.78 -6.13
C LEU A 54 -3.91 13.33 -6.87
N GLY A 55 -3.06 12.45 -7.40
CA GLY A 55 -1.86 12.85 -8.14
C GLY A 55 -0.58 12.88 -7.30
N PHE A 56 -0.66 12.54 -6.01
CA PHE A 56 0.46 12.63 -5.06
C PHE A 56 0.57 11.32 -4.25
N PRO A 57 1.17 10.27 -4.83
CA PRO A 57 1.50 9.04 -4.09
C PRO A 57 2.55 9.32 -3.02
N GLU A 58 2.40 8.75 -1.83
CA GLU A 58 3.27 9.00 -0.68
C GLU A 58 3.62 7.70 0.06
N ILE A 59 4.88 7.56 0.48
CA ILE A 59 5.30 6.51 1.42
C ILE A 59 4.99 6.98 2.83
N GLY A 60 4.30 6.16 3.61
CA GLY A 60 4.02 6.49 4.99
C GLY A 60 3.17 5.46 5.72
N TYR A 61 2.74 5.86 6.90
CA TYR A 61 1.82 5.09 7.72
C TYR A 61 0.37 5.42 7.36
N CYS A 62 -0.47 4.39 7.33
CA CYS A 62 -1.90 4.50 7.06
C CYS A 62 -2.66 3.65 8.12
N SER A 63 -3.73 4.19 8.70
CA SER A 63 -4.60 3.48 9.66
C SER A 63 -5.50 2.48 8.92
N LEU A 64 -5.55 1.22 9.37
CA LEU A 64 -6.47 0.25 8.78
C LEU A 64 -7.93 0.64 9.05
N ASN A 65 -8.26 1.08 10.27
CA ASN A 65 -9.60 1.53 10.60
C ASN A 65 -10.05 2.71 9.72
N GLU A 66 -9.18 3.70 9.48
CA GLU A 66 -9.47 4.80 8.56
C GLU A 66 -9.77 4.29 7.15
N LEU A 67 -8.89 3.44 6.59
CA LEU A 67 -9.09 2.86 5.25
C LEU A 67 -10.42 2.10 5.15
N LEU A 68 -10.78 1.31 6.16
CA LEU A 68 -12.04 0.55 6.18
C LEU A 68 -13.28 1.45 6.34
N SER A 69 -13.12 2.63 6.95
CA SER A 69 -14.17 3.63 7.09
C SER A 69 -14.47 4.39 5.79
N VAL A 70 -13.50 4.48 4.87
CA VAL A 70 -13.67 5.21 3.61
C VAL A 70 -14.76 4.56 2.76
N LYS A 71 -15.68 5.40 2.27
CA LYS A 71 -16.72 5.06 1.28
C LYS A 71 -16.68 6.05 0.13
N PHE A 72 -16.44 5.57 -1.08
CA PHE A 72 -16.32 6.45 -2.25
C PHE A 72 -17.69 6.77 -2.85
N PRO A 73 -18.00 8.05 -3.11
CA PRO A 73 -19.21 8.42 -3.86
C PRO A 73 -19.13 7.97 -5.33
N PRO A 74 -20.26 7.87 -6.03
CA PRO A 74 -21.63 8.01 -5.53
C PRO A 74 -22.18 6.72 -4.89
N LEU A 75 -21.57 5.56 -5.17
CA LEU A 75 -22.09 4.24 -4.79
C LEU A 75 -21.74 3.80 -3.36
N ARG A 76 -20.98 4.62 -2.62
CA ARG A 76 -20.47 4.32 -1.27
C ARG A 76 -19.69 3.00 -1.20
N LEU A 77 -18.93 2.69 -2.25
CA LEU A 77 -18.11 1.48 -2.29
C LEU A 77 -16.93 1.61 -1.33
N PRO A 78 -16.57 0.53 -0.59
CA PRO A 78 -15.41 0.53 0.28
C PRO A 78 -14.10 0.46 -0.51
N ILE A 79 -12.98 0.61 0.20
CA ILE A 79 -11.69 0.10 -0.25
C ILE A 79 -11.74 -1.44 -0.22
N GLU A 80 -11.21 -2.08 -1.27
CA GLU A 80 -11.14 -3.53 -1.40
C GLU A 80 -9.69 -4.00 -1.46
N ARG A 81 -9.46 -5.26 -1.05
CA ARG A 81 -8.16 -5.92 -1.20
C ARG A 81 -8.12 -6.73 -2.48
N ASP A 82 -7.08 -6.53 -3.28
CA ASP A 82 -6.77 -7.42 -4.40
C ASP A 82 -6.08 -8.69 -3.86
N LYS A 83 -6.75 -9.84 -4.01
CA LYS A 83 -6.25 -11.14 -3.53
C LYS A 83 -5.38 -11.88 -4.54
N PHE A 84 -5.40 -11.46 -5.81
CA PHE A 84 -4.71 -12.14 -6.91
C PHE A 84 -3.52 -11.35 -7.43
N TRP A 85 -3.41 -10.08 -7.03
CA TRP A 85 -2.24 -9.27 -7.32
C TRP A 85 -0.96 -9.86 -6.71
N LYS A 86 0.10 -9.83 -7.51
CA LYS A 86 1.45 -10.21 -7.11
C LYS A 86 2.36 -9.01 -7.39
N PRO A 87 3.25 -8.62 -6.46
CA PRO A 87 4.20 -7.54 -6.68
C PRO A 87 5.30 -7.97 -7.67
N GLN A 88 5.65 -7.07 -8.58
CA GLN A 88 6.73 -7.24 -9.55
C GLN A 88 8.03 -6.64 -9.01
N GLY A 89 7.94 -5.56 -8.22
CA GLY A 89 9.09 -4.86 -7.63
C GLY A 89 8.98 -4.64 -6.12
N THR A 90 10.00 -3.98 -5.58
CA THR A 90 10.10 -3.51 -4.19
C THR A 90 9.24 -2.29 -3.95
N LEU A 91 9.09 -1.86 -2.68
CA LEU A 91 8.31 -0.67 -2.36
C LEU A 91 8.92 0.57 -2.99
N GLN A 92 10.25 0.72 -2.95
CA GLN A 92 10.92 1.87 -3.56
C GLN A 92 10.76 1.89 -5.08
N GLU A 93 10.85 0.75 -5.77
CA GLU A 93 10.63 0.68 -7.22
C GLU A 93 9.21 1.14 -7.60
N TYR A 94 8.20 0.75 -6.82
CA TYR A 94 6.83 1.27 -7.01
C TYR A 94 6.74 2.77 -6.73
N ALA A 95 7.43 3.27 -5.69
CA ALA A 95 7.39 4.68 -5.32
C ALA A 95 8.02 5.58 -6.39
N ASP A 96 9.17 5.19 -6.93
CA ASP A 96 9.87 5.90 -8.00
C ASP A 96 9.00 5.96 -9.27
N ALA A 97 8.43 4.81 -9.66
CA ALA A 97 7.51 4.74 -10.77
C ALA A 97 6.25 5.59 -10.53
N ALA A 98 5.73 5.58 -9.30
CA ALA A 98 4.55 6.34 -8.93
C ALA A 98 4.80 7.85 -8.93
N GLN A 99 5.97 8.29 -8.49
CA GLN A 99 6.38 9.69 -8.53
C GLN A 99 6.47 10.19 -9.98
N ALA A 100 7.09 9.41 -10.87
CA ALA A 100 7.21 9.76 -12.29
C ALA A 100 5.85 9.85 -13.00
N ASN A 101 4.89 9.00 -12.61
CA ASN A 101 3.57 8.92 -13.24
C ASN A 101 2.47 9.68 -12.48
N ARG A 102 2.80 10.26 -11.31
CA ARG A 102 1.86 10.92 -10.40
C ARG A 102 0.74 9.99 -9.89
N ARG A 103 0.94 8.68 -9.96
CA ARG A 103 0.00 7.63 -9.52
C ARG A 103 0.70 6.28 -9.42
N ILE A 104 0.22 5.38 -8.58
CA ILE A 104 0.73 3.99 -8.56
C ILE A 104 0.40 3.30 -9.89
N VAL A 105 1.42 2.70 -10.49
CA VAL A 105 1.34 1.96 -11.76
C VAL A 105 1.83 0.52 -11.58
N SER A 106 1.44 -0.36 -12.48
CA SER A 106 2.07 -1.69 -12.56
C SER A 106 3.51 -1.54 -13.03
N LEU A 107 4.40 -2.29 -12.39
CA LEU A 107 5.77 -2.44 -12.87
C LEU A 107 5.80 -3.53 -13.96
N PRO A 108 6.75 -3.46 -14.90
CA PRO A 108 6.97 -4.54 -15.86
C PRO A 108 7.34 -5.83 -15.12
N ASP A 109 7.03 -6.98 -15.73
CA ASP A 109 7.54 -8.25 -15.22
C ASP A 109 9.08 -8.22 -15.24
N ALA A 110 9.69 -8.75 -14.18
CA ALA A 110 11.14 -8.90 -14.15
C ALA A 110 11.58 -9.81 -15.31
N ALA A 111 12.55 -9.35 -16.09
CA ALA A 111 13.14 -10.12 -17.20
C ALA A 111 13.83 -11.40 -16.72
#